data_AF-A0A9E3IE19-F1
#
_entry.id   AF-A0A9E3IE19-F1
#
_cell.length_a   1.000
_cell.length_b   1.000
_cell.length_c   1.000
_cell.angle_alpha   90.00
_cell.angle_beta   90.00
_cell.angle_gamma   90.00
#
_symmetry.space_group_name_H-M   'P 1'
#
loop_
_entity.id
_entity.type
_entity.pdbx_description
1 polymer ?
#
loop_
_entity_poly.entity_id
_entity_poly.type
_entity_poly.pdbx_seq_one_letter_code
_entity_poly.pdbx_strand_id
1 'polypeptide(L)'
;ALLQSDWNSTTMPELMGSLPIAGVDGTLRRSKAEAGRAHLKTGSMRDVVAVAGYVLSDSGRRYILVAVVNDPNAGAAHPVLDAAIDWVARDPAAKAP
;
A
#
# COMPACT_ATOMS: atom_id res chain seq x y z
N ALA A 1 13.19 1.31 -6.72
CA ALA A 1 13.39 1.74 -8.13
C ALA A 1 12.16 1.49 -8.98
N LEU A 2 11.60 0.27 -9.05
CA LEU A 2 10.47 -0.06 -9.93
C LEU A 2 9.24 0.86 -9.76
N LEU A 3 8.59 0.88 -8.59
CA LEU A 3 7.38 1.70 -8.37
C LEU A 3 7.60 3.20 -8.59
N GLN A 4 8.83 3.69 -8.35
CA GLN A 4 9.16 5.09 -8.64
C GLN A 4 9.31 5.34 -10.15
N SER A 5 9.90 4.38 -10.87
CA SER A 5 10.00 4.43 -12.33
C SER A 5 8.61 4.37 -12.97
N ASP A 6 7.76 3.48 -12.47
CA ASP A 6 6.38 3.34 -12.96
C ASP A 6 5.56 4.60 -12.72
N TRP A 7 5.72 5.25 -11.56
CA TRP A 7 5.06 6.51 -11.27
C TRP A 7 5.41 7.64 -12.26
N ASN A 8 6.64 7.63 -12.77
CA ASN A 8 7.14 8.62 -13.71
C ASN A 8 6.89 8.23 -15.18
N SER A 9 6.24 7.09 -15.45
CA SER A 9 5.98 6.61 -16.81
C SER A 9 4.62 7.07 -17.33
N THR A 10 4.44 7.03 -18.65
CA THR A 10 3.16 7.36 -19.29
C THR A 10 2.06 6.35 -18.99
N THR A 11 2.42 5.12 -18.63
CA THR A 11 1.49 4.03 -18.28
C THR A 11 1.17 3.98 -16.79
N MET A 12 1.57 5.00 -16.03
CA MET A 12 1.30 5.09 -14.59
C MET A 12 -0.19 4.92 -14.26
N PRO A 13 -1.14 5.61 -14.92
CA PRO A 13 -2.56 5.49 -14.57
C PRO A 13 -3.10 4.07 -14.71
N GLU A 14 -2.67 3.35 -15.76
CA GLU A 14 -3.08 1.98 -16.04
C GLU A 14 -2.51 1.02 -14.99
N LEU A 15 -1.23 1.16 -14.66
CA LEU A 15 -0.62 0.33 -13.62
C LEU A 15 -1.27 0.60 -12.26
N MET A 16 -1.42 1.87 -11.86
CA MET A 16 -2.05 2.24 -10.59
C MET A 16 -3.51 1.74 -10.52
N GLY A 17 -4.25 1.85 -11.61
CA GLY A 17 -5.64 1.37 -11.71
C GLY A 17 -5.75 -0.16 -11.67
N SER A 18 -4.69 -0.89 -12.03
CA SER A 18 -4.67 -2.36 -11.95
C SER A 18 -4.41 -2.90 -10.53
N LEU A 19 -3.89 -2.06 -9.62
CA LEU A 19 -3.61 -2.45 -8.25
C LEU A 19 -4.88 -2.43 -7.40
N PRO A 20 -5.15 -3.47 -6.59
CA PRO A 20 -6.26 -3.48 -5.66
C PRO A 20 -6.26 -2.29 -4.70
N ILE A 21 -7.46 -1.78 -4.42
CA ILE A 21 -7.71 -0.67 -3.51
C ILE A 21 -8.01 -1.20 -2.12
N ALA A 22 -7.26 -0.73 -1.12
CA ALA A 22 -7.44 -1.10 0.28
C ALA A 22 -8.88 -0.86 0.76
N GLY A 23 -9.49 -1.87 1.37
CA GLY A 23 -10.86 -1.82 1.89
C GLY A 23 -11.97 -1.82 0.83
N VAL A 24 -11.63 -1.88 -0.46
CA VAL A 24 -12.61 -1.72 -1.55
C VAL A 24 -12.68 -2.97 -2.44
N ASP A 25 -11.56 -3.43 -3.00
CA ASP A 25 -11.59 -4.49 -4.02
C ASP A 25 -10.40 -5.48 -3.96
N GLY A 26 -10.44 -6.44 -4.89
CA GLY A 26 -9.40 -7.45 -5.07
C GLY A 26 -9.03 -8.17 -3.78
N THR A 27 -7.74 -8.44 -3.63
CA THR A 27 -7.19 -9.11 -2.44
C THR A 27 -7.20 -8.24 -1.18
N LEU A 28 -7.46 -6.94 -1.29
CA LEU A 28 -7.47 -6.00 -0.17
C LEU A 28 -8.87 -5.57 0.27
N ARG A 29 -9.93 -6.13 -0.33
CA ARG A 29 -11.32 -5.87 0.04
C ARG A 29 -11.62 -6.08 1.53
N ARG A 30 -10.85 -6.94 2.22
CA ARG A 30 -11.00 -7.22 3.66
C ARG A 30 -9.99 -6.50 4.55
N SER A 31 -9.11 -5.67 3.98
CA SER A 31 -8.17 -4.84 4.75
C SER A 31 -8.95 -3.96 5.73
N LYS A 32 -8.36 -3.76 6.91
CA LYS A 32 -8.89 -2.86 7.95
C LYS A 32 -8.26 -1.48 7.92
N ALA A 33 -7.31 -1.24 7.02
CA ALA A 33 -6.79 0.09 6.76
C ALA A 33 -7.88 1.01 6.19
N GLU A 34 -7.64 2.31 6.23
CA GLU A 34 -8.55 3.33 5.72
C GLU A 34 -8.87 3.09 4.23
N ALA A 35 -10.17 2.87 3.96
CA ALA A 35 -10.62 2.45 2.65
C ALA A 35 -10.36 3.52 1.58
N GLY A 36 -9.90 3.10 0.40
CA GLY A 36 -9.68 4.00 -0.74
C GLY A 36 -8.39 4.80 -0.72
N ARG A 37 -7.57 4.73 0.34
CA ARG A 37 -6.32 5.50 0.46
C ARG A 37 -5.11 4.84 -0.19
N ALA A 38 -5.16 3.53 -0.42
CA ALA A 38 -4.00 2.78 -0.89
C ALA A 38 -4.32 1.86 -2.07
N HIS A 39 -3.42 1.84 -3.05
CA HIS A 39 -3.40 0.95 -4.20
C HIS A 39 -2.19 0.05 -4.09
N LEU A 40 -2.37 -1.23 -3.72
CA LEU A 40 -1.26 -2.10 -3.36
C LEU A 40 -1.44 -3.48 -3.97
N LYS A 41 -0.36 -4.02 -4.53
CA LYS A 41 -0.27 -5.44 -4.81
C LYS A 41 0.00 -6.20 -3.52
N THR A 42 -0.68 -7.33 -3.34
CA THR A 42 -0.44 -8.28 -2.25
C THR A 42 0.42 -9.46 -2.69
N GLY A 43 1.14 -10.07 -1.75
CA GLY A 43 1.81 -11.36 -1.89
C GLY A 43 1.62 -12.19 -0.63
N SER A 44 1.34 -13.48 -0.77
CA SER A 44 1.22 -14.41 0.35
C SER A 44 1.73 -15.79 -0.04
N MET A 45 2.52 -16.37 0.86
CA MET A 45 2.96 -17.76 0.86
C MET A 45 2.90 -18.29 2.30
N ARG A 46 3.29 -19.55 2.52
CA ARG A 46 3.26 -20.20 3.83
C ARG A 46 3.91 -19.36 4.93
N ASP A 47 5.14 -18.90 4.68
CA ASP A 47 5.96 -18.20 5.67
C ASP A 47 6.21 -16.73 5.26
N VAL A 48 5.37 -16.17 4.37
CA VAL A 48 5.54 -14.81 3.84
C VAL A 48 4.20 -14.10 3.65
N VAL A 49 4.13 -12.83 4.06
CA VAL A 49 3.10 -11.88 3.61
C VAL A 49 3.73 -10.58 3.17
N ALA A 50 3.19 -9.95 2.13
CA ALA A 50 3.75 -8.74 1.55
C ALA A 50 2.69 -7.82 0.96
N VAL A 51 2.99 -6.53 0.96
CA VAL A 51 2.28 -5.49 0.21
C VAL A 51 3.27 -4.53 -0.47
N ALA A 52 2.94 -4.06 -1.66
CA ALA A 52 3.74 -3.07 -2.38
C ALA A 52 2.88 -2.18 -3.27
N GLY A 53 3.09 -0.87 -3.26
CA GLY A 53 2.39 0.07 -4.14
C GLY A 53 2.34 1.47 -3.56
N TYR A 54 1.21 2.16 -3.75
CA TYR A 54 1.06 3.58 -3.47
C TYR A 54 0.03 3.86 -2.38
N VAL A 55 0.33 4.81 -1.50
CA VAL A 55 -0.58 5.32 -0.46
C VAL A 55 -0.72 6.83 -0.61
N LEU A 56 -1.95 7.33 -0.68
CA LEU A 56 -2.26 8.76 -0.65
C LEU A 56 -2.39 9.21 0.80
N SER A 57 -1.54 10.15 1.22
CA SER A 57 -1.57 10.71 2.57
C SER A 57 -2.51 11.91 2.70
N ASP A 58 -2.82 12.30 3.93
CA ASP A 58 -3.63 13.49 4.26
C ASP A 58 -2.95 14.77 3.78
N SER A 59 -1.62 14.75 3.65
CA SER A 59 -0.84 15.82 3.02
C SER A 59 -1.10 16.01 1.52
N GLY A 60 -1.79 15.07 0.86
CA GLY A 60 -1.90 14.99 -0.60
C GLY A 60 -0.66 14.39 -1.28
N ARG A 61 0.43 14.12 -0.54
CA ARG A 61 1.60 13.41 -1.07
C ARG A 61 1.27 11.94 -1.26
N ARG A 62 1.77 11.38 -2.37
CA ARG A 62 1.71 9.94 -2.61
C ARG A 62 3.03 9.29 -2.22
N TYR A 63 2.94 8.30 -1.35
CA TYR A 63 4.06 7.53 -0.86
C TYR A 63 4.12 6.18 -1.55
N ILE A 64 5.34 5.66 -1.70
CA ILE A 64 5.57 4.26 -2.03
C ILE A 64 5.70 3.50 -0.71
N LEU A 65 4.84 2.52 -0.50
CA LEU A 65 4.93 1.59 0.63
C LEU A 65 5.29 0.21 0.10
N VAL A 66 6.33 -0.39 0.68
CA VAL A 66 6.72 -1.78 0.45
C VAL A 66 6.98 -2.42 1.80
N ALA A 67 6.27 -3.51 2.10
CA ALA A 67 6.47 -4.29 3.31
C ALA A 67 6.47 -5.77 2.94
N VAL A 68 7.47 -6.49 3.41
CA VAL A 68 7.62 -7.93 3.24
C VAL A 68 7.96 -8.51 4.61
N VAL A 69 7.14 -9.43 5.08
CA VAL A 69 7.34 -10.12 6.36
C VAL A 69 7.61 -11.58 6.04
N ASN A 70 8.81 -12.05 6.39
CA ASN A 70 9.17 -13.46 6.33
C ASN A 70 9.18 -14.01 7.75
N ASP A 71 8.26 -14.93 8.05
CA ASP A 71 8.10 -15.53 9.37
C ASP A 71 7.28 -16.83 9.26
N PRO A 72 7.59 -17.89 10.03
CA PRO A 72 6.76 -19.10 10.05
C PRO A 72 5.28 -18.87 10.41
N ASN A 73 4.97 -17.74 11.05
CA ASN A 73 3.63 -17.26 11.37
C ASN A 73 3.31 -15.93 10.64
N ALA A 74 3.77 -15.76 9.40
CA ALA A 74 3.59 -14.52 8.64
C ALA A 74 2.14 -14.05 8.52
N GLY A 75 1.15 -14.96 8.53
CA GLY A 75 -0.27 -14.61 8.53
C GLY A 75 -0.69 -13.71 9.70
N ALA A 76 0.00 -13.77 10.84
CA ALA A 76 -0.25 -12.88 11.97
C ALA A 76 0.16 -11.42 11.72
N ALA A 77 0.87 -11.11 10.62
CA ALA A 77 1.34 -9.77 10.31
C ALA A 77 0.32 -8.91 9.54
N HIS A 78 -0.83 -9.45 9.10
CA HIS A 78 -1.85 -8.63 8.42
C HIS A 78 -2.25 -7.35 9.18
N PRO A 79 -2.48 -7.37 10.52
CA PRO A 79 -2.81 -6.16 11.26
C PRO A 79 -1.70 -5.10 11.24
N VAL A 80 -0.42 -5.50 11.26
CA VAL A 80 0.68 -4.52 11.18
C VAL A 80 0.83 -3.95 9.78
N LEU A 81 0.52 -4.72 8.73
CA LEU A 81 0.46 -4.19 7.37
C LEU A 81 -0.64 -3.14 7.21
N ASP A 82 -1.85 -3.41 7.74
CA ASP A 82 -2.94 -2.44 7.76
C ASP A 82 -2.55 -1.18 8.55
N ALA A 83 -1.92 -1.34 9.72
CA ALA A 83 -1.44 -0.22 10.53
C ALA A 83 -0.35 0.61 9.81
N ALA A 84 0.52 -0.03 9.03
CA ALA A 84 1.54 0.67 8.24
C ALA A 84 0.92 1.50 7.11
N ILE A 85 -0.12 0.98 6.44
CA ILE A 85 -0.89 1.74 5.43
C ILE A 85 -1.51 2.97 6.08
N ASP A 86 -2.20 2.80 7.20
CA ASP A 86 -2.82 3.88 7.95
C ASP A 86 -1.80 4.92 8.44
N TRP A 87 -0.65 4.47 8.93
CA TRP A 87 0.40 5.36 9.40
C TRP A 87 0.91 6.26 8.27
N VAL A 88 1.12 5.72 7.07
CA VAL A 88 1.49 6.52 5.89
C VAL A 88 0.34 7.42 5.43
N ALA A 89 -0.89 6.91 5.46
CA ALA A 89 -2.07 7.69 5.07
C ALA A 89 -2.28 8.91 5.97
N ARG A 90 -1.98 8.80 7.27
CA ARG A 90 -2.09 9.89 8.25
C ARG A 90 -0.93 10.87 8.24
N ASP A 91 0.05 10.74 7.34
CA ASP A 91 1.13 11.72 7.23
C ASP A 91 0.55 13.11 6.92
N PRO A 92 0.70 14.09 7.83
CA PRO A 92 0.04 15.38 7.73
C PRO A 92 0.68 16.26 6.65
N ALA A 93 -0.10 17.20 6.10
CA ALA A 93 0.38 18.24 5.19
C ALA A 93 1.72 18.81 5.65
N ALA A 94 2.75 18.74 4.78
CA ALA A 94 3.95 19.52 4.99
C ALA A 94 3.51 20.98 5.19
N LYS A 95 3.91 21.59 6.32
CA LYS A 95 3.72 23.04 6.49
C LYS A 95 4.31 23.72 5.25
N ALA A 96 3.49 24.48 4.53
CA ALA A 96 3.98 25.32 3.45
C ALA A 96 5.15 26.19 3.97
N PRO A 97 6.21 26.38 3.17
CA PRO A 97 7.35 27.21 3.58
C PRO A 97 6.92 28.65 3.88
#